data_AF-A0A2D7HJR7-F1
#
_entry.id   AF-A0A2D7HJR7-F1
#
_cell.length_a   1.000
_cell.length_b   1.000
_cell.length_c   1.000
_cell.angle_alpha   90.00
_cell.angle_beta   90.00
_cell.angle_gamma   90.00
#
_symmetry.space_group_name_H-M   'P 1'
#
loop_
_entity.id
_entity.type
_entity.pdbx_description
1 polymer ?
#
loop_
_entity_poly.entity_id
_entity_poly.type
_entity_poly.pdbx_seq_one_letter_code
_entity_poly.pdbx_strand_id
1 'polypeptide(L)'
;MIRPLLFHFILFPALLVPAAAEEAWQVTSKAWDALAAEDWDGVERLANRATRAWGANAKKTNDGLSKFPSADEAKVFANLNELATVMFLKGEALRKKGDTDGALAAYYTLLADYNFGQCWDQKGWWWQPAAAARDQIRKLAPGSQAEIHLDTDPLKKSLRLPGKKGICFTLREKGKAGSWQQNVPRTEAVQPYWNYSWGMERIEQQPAEIAFMPMVWGAWGQKSLQASLNAQVVPKIRSGDVRWVLGFNEPDKPEQANMPCTEALKYWPMLEALNVPLCSPACANPLSDVDASTQGVRGTWMRDFIKLADERGYRMDYIGVHWYGGPSPTAFKRRMAEIYKAYGERPLLITEFALADWGAKTPQQNSIKREDVLAFMKDVLPWMERQNWIAGYAWFSFEIDDPNGTSSALFDGDGNLTASGRFYQSVTNEKPDGDQSIAF
;
A
#
# COMPACT_ATOMS: atom_id res chain seq x y z
N MET A 1 60.57 -27.55 -69.08
CA MET A 1 59.97 -28.13 -67.86
C MET A 1 59.91 -27.03 -66.82
N ILE A 2 58.71 -26.70 -66.33
CA ILE A 2 58.33 -26.17 -65.01
C ILE A 2 56.89 -25.63 -65.17
N ARG A 3 55.94 -26.27 -64.49
CA ARG A 3 54.51 -25.91 -64.41
C ARG A 3 54.29 -24.84 -63.32
N PRO A 4 53.38 -23.87 -63.47
CA PRO A 4 52.95 -23.03 -62.36
C PRO A 4 51.79 -23.70 -61.59
N LEU A 5 51.89 -23.70 -60.26
CA LEU A 5 50.83 -24.10 -59.32
C LEU A 5 49.71 -23.04 -59.29
N LEU A 6 48.46 -23.46 -59.49
CA LEU A 6 47.27 -22.68 -59.15
C LEU A 6 47.05 -22.74 -57.63
N PHE A 7 47.05 -21.58 -56.96
CA PHE A 7 46.47 -21.43 -55.62
C PHE A 7 44.94 -21.31 -55.74
N HIS A 8 44.22 -22.29 -55.17
CA HIS A 8 42.78 -22.17 -54.93
C HIS A 8 42.54 -21.32 -53.67
N PHE A 9 41.93 -20.15 -53.85
CA PHE A 9 41.29 -19.43 -52.74
C PHE A 9 39.98 -20.14 -52.39
N ILE A 10 39.93 -20.80 -51.23
CA ILE A 10 38.68 -21.30 -50.64
C ILE A 10 37.98 -20.10 -50.02
N LEU A 11 36.88 -19.66 -50.64
CA LEU A 11 35.94 -18.72 -50.02
C LEU A 11 35.24 -19.45 -48.87
N PHE A 12 35.50 -19.04 -47.63
CA PHE A 12 34.64 -19.42 -46.50
C PHE A 12 33.30 -18.71 -46.66
N PRO A 13 32.16 -19.41 -46.61
CA PRO A 13 30.86 -18.75 -46.55
C PRO A 13 30.77 -18.02 -45.21
N ALA A 14 30.57 -16.70 -45.26
CA ALA A 14 30.21 -15.92 -44.08
C ALA A 14 28.90 -16.49 -43.54
N LEU A 15 28.96 -17.12 -42.36
CA LEU A 15 27.77 -17.45 -41.59
C LEU A 15 27.09 -16.12 -41.20
N LEU A 16 26.05 -15.76 -41.93
CA LEU A 16 25.08 -14.76 -41.50
C LEU A 16 24.41 -15.29 -40.24
N VAL A 17 24.90 -14.87 -39.08
CA VAL A 17 24.16 -14.96 -37.83
C VAL A 17 22.95 -14.04 -38.01
N PRO A 18 21.70 -14.54 -37.91
CA PRO A 18 20.53 -13.67 -37.93
C PRO A 18 20.67 -12.71 -36.75
N ALA A 19 20.61 -11.40 -36.99
CA ALA A 19 20.44 -10.45 -35.90
C ALA A 19 19.19 -10.89 -35.11
N ALA A 20 19.35 -11.17 -33.82
CA ALA A 20 18.22 -11.54 -32.97
C ALA A 20 17.13 -10.47 -33.11
N ALA A 21 15.89 -10.91 -33.38
CA ALA A 21 14.77 -10.00 -33.45
C ALA A 21 14.64 -9.27 -32.09
N GLU A 22 14.62 -7.94 -32.13
CA GLU A 22 14.50 -7.13 -30.91
C GLU A 22 13.24 -7.51 -30.14
N GLU A 23 13.34 -7.64 -28.82
CA GLU A 23 12.26 -8.03 -27.93
C GLU A 23 11.55 -6.81 -27.31
N ALA A 24 10.32 -7.00 -26.83
CA ALA A 24 9.50 -5.92 -26.28
C ALA A 24 10.21 -5.13 -25.16
N TRP A 25 10.91 -5.83 -24.24
CA TRP A 25 11.60 -5.21 -23.12
C TRP A 25 12.74 -4.27 -23.57
N GLN A 26 13.39 -4.55 -24.70
CA GLN A 26 14.44 -3.69 -25.25
C GLN A 26 13.84 -2.36 -25.72
N VAL A 27 12.63 -2.39 -26.27
CA VAL A 27 11.89 -1.19 -26.69
C VAL A 27 11.43 -0.40 -25.49
N THR A 28 10.90 -1.06 -24.45
CA THR A 28 10.52 -0.40 -23.20
C THR A 28 11.73 0.23 -22.51
N SER A 29 12.87 -0.45 -22.46
CA SER A 29 14.12 0.11 -21.92
C SER A 29 14.49 1.40 -22.64
N LYS A 30 14.48 1.41 -23.97
CA LYS A 30 14.74 2.62 -24.76
C LYS A 30 13.71 3.71 -24.51
N ALA A 31 12.45 3.35 -24.24
CA ALA A 31 11.40 4.32 -23.94
C ALA A 31 11.62 4.97 -22.55
N TRP A 32 12.12 4.22 -21.57
CA TRP A 32 12.56 4.79 -20.29
C TRP A 32 13.72 5.76 -20.48
N ASP A 33 14.74 5.36 -21.25
CA ASP A 33 15.90 6.22 -21.54
C ASP A 33 15.48 7.52 -22.26
N ALA A 34 14.59 7.41 -23.26
CA ALA A 34 14.03 8.56 -23.97
C ALA A 34 13.21 9.47 -23.05
N LEU A 35 12.39 8.90 -22.15
CA LEU A 35 11.64 9.69 -21.17
C LEU A 35 12.56 10.43 -20.20
N ALA A 36 13.63 9.77 -19.74
CA ALA A 36 14.63 10.39 -18.86
C ALA A 36 15.43 11.50 -19.57
N ALA A 37 15.64 11.37 -20.88
CA ALA A 37 16.30 12.36 -21.73
C ALA A 37 15.35 13.47 -22.24
N GLU A 38 14.09 13.48 -21.82
CA GLU A 38 13.05 14.39 -22.29
C GLU A 38 12.74 14.31 -23.80
N ASP A 39 13.08 13.20 -24.45
CA ASP A 39 12.73 12.92 -25.86
C ASP A 39 11.30 12.36 -25.95
N TRP A 40 10.31 13.23 -25.77
CA TRP A 40 8.89 12.86 -25.77
C TRP A 40 8.45 12.20 -27.08
N ASP A 41 8.94 12.71 -28.22
CA ASP A 41 8.65 12.13 -29.53
C ASP A 41 9.30 10.75 -29.70
N GLY A 42 10.49 10.55 -29.12
CA GLY A 42 11.15 9.25 -29.03
C GLY A 42 10.32 8.23 -28.27
N VAL A 43 9.81 8.59 -27.09
CA VAL A 43 8.92 7.74 -26.30
C VAL A 43 7.68 7.36 -27.11
N GLU A 44 7.04 8.32 -27.77
CA GLU A 44 5.87 8.07 -28.59
C GLU A 44 6.16 7.12 -29.76
N ARG A 45 7.26 7.35 -30.50
CA ARG A 45 7.68 6.48 -31.62
C ARG A 45 7.94 5.05 -31.14
N LEU A 46 8.63 4.88 -30.02
CA LEU A 46 8.94 3.58 -29.42
C LEU A 46 7.68 2.85 -28.96
N ALA A 47 6.77 3.55 -28.26
CA ALA A 47 5.50 2.99 -27.83
C ALA A 47 4.64 2.54 -29.03
N ASN A 48 4.48 3.40 -30.04
CA ASN A 48 3.74 3.06 -31.26
C ASN A 48 4.35 1.85 -31.98
N ARG A 49 5.68 1.72 -31.98
CA ARG A 49 6.38 0.57 -32.53
C ARG A 49 6.11 -0.71 -31.71
N ALA A 50 6.19 -0.63 -30.39
CA ALA A 50 5.90 -1.75 -29.51
C ALA A 50 4.45 -2.25 -29.70
N THR A 51 3.48 -1.32 -29.76
CA THR A 51 2.08 -1.64 -30.04
C THR A 51 1.89 -2.34 -31.39
N ARG A 52 2.57 -1.88 -32.45
CA ARG A 52 2.51 -2.55 -33.76
C ARG A 52 3.08 -3.97 -33.75
N ALA A 53 4.18 -4.19 -33.04
CA ALA A 53 4.88 -5.47 -33.04
C ALA A 53 4.22 -6.51 -32.11
N TRP A 54 3.78 -6.10 -30.91
CA TRP A 54 3.32 -7.04 -29.87
C TRP A 54 1.93 -6.72 -29.30
N GLY A 55 1.34 -5.58 -29.65
CA GLY A 55 0.11 -5.09 -29.03
C GLY A 55 -1.09 -6.01 -29.16
N ALA A 56 -1.30 -6.63 -30.34
CA ALA A 56 -2.43 -7.54 -30.57
C ALA A 56 -2.34 -8.80 -29.68
N ASN A 57 -1.14 -9.37 -29.53
CA ASN A 57 -0.93 -10.54 -28.69
C ASN A 57 -1.06 -10.17 -27.20
N ALA A 58 -0.45 -9.06 -26.78
CA ALA A 58 -0.57 -8.55 -25.41
C ALA A 58 -2.05 -8.30 -25.03
N LYS A 59 -2.84 -7.72 -25.94
CA LYS A 59 -4.27 -7.51 -25.74
C LYS A 59 -5.02 -8.84 -25.58
N LYS A 60 -4.76 -9.81 -26.46
CA LYS A 60 -5.38 -11.14 -26.36
C LYS A 60 -5.06 -11.81 -25.03
N THR A 61 -3.81 -11.68 -24.56
CA THR A 61 -3.41 -12.16 -23.24
C THR A 61 -4.17 -11.45 -22.12
N ASN A 62 -4.30 -10.12 -22.18
CA ASN A 62 -5.06 -9.34 -21.22
C ASN A 62 -6.54 -9.74 -21.15
N ASP A 63 -7.19 -9.93 -22.31
CA ASP A 63 -8.60 -10.32 -22.40
C ASP A 63 -8.87 -11.71 -21.79
N GLY A 64 -7.84 -12.55 -21.67
CA GLY A 64 -7.92 -13.87 -21.01
C GLY A 64 -7.78 -13.82 -19.48
N LEU A 65 -7.46 -12.66 -18.90
CA LEU A 65 -7.25 -12.49 -17.46
C LEU A 65 -8.48 -11.85 -16.82
N SER A 66 -8.81 -12.31 -15.60
CA SER A 66 -9.87 -11.73 -14.77
C SER A 66 -9.34 -11.04 -13.51
N LYS A 67 -8.07 -11.28 -13.18
CA LYS A 67 -7.34 -10.69 -12.05
C LYS A 67 -5.87 -10.54 -12.42
N PHE A 68 -5.15 -9.72 -11.66
CA PHE A 68 -3.70 -9.63 -11.80
C PHE A 68 -3.05 -11.00 -11.52
N PRO A 69 -2.08 -11.44 -12.36
CA PRO A 69 -1.23 -12.58 -12.04
C PRO A 69 -0.47 -12.36 -10.73
N SER A 70 -0.20 -13.43 -9.98
CA SER A 70 0.71 -13.35 -8.84
C SER A 70 2.12 -12.92 -9.29
N ALA A 71 3.00 -12.49 -8.38
CA ALA A 71 4.35 -12.09 -8.79
C ALA A 71 5.17 -13.22 -9.42
N ASP A 72 4.97 -14.46 -9.00
CA ASP A 72 5.70 -15.60 -9.54
C ASP A 72 5.23 -15.88 -10.98
N GLU A 73 3.95 -15.65 -11.26
CA GLU A 73 3.35 -15.80 -12.58
C GLU A 73 3.57 -14.57 -13.47
N ALA A 74 3.76 -13.38 -12.90
CA ALA A 74 3.85 -12.12 -13.64
C ALA A 74 4.92 -12.16 -14.74
N LYS A 75 6.02 -12.87 -14.50
CA LYS A 75 7.11 -13.05 -15.49
C LYS A 75 6.68 -13.78 -16.76
N VAL A 76 5.66 -14.64 -16.67
CA VAL A 76 5.09 -15.36 -17.83
C VAL A 76 4.40 -14.39 -18.80
N PHE A 77 3.92 -13.26 -18.29
CA PHE A 77 3.17 -12.25 -19.04
C PHE A 77 4.06 -11.12 -19.56
N ALA A 78 5.33 -11.40 -19.86
CA ALA A 78 6.34 -10.40 -20.22
C ALA A 78 5.85 -9.40 -21.28
N ASN A 79 5.32 -9.85 -22.43
CA ASN A 79 4.87 -8.92 -23.47
C ASN A 79 3.68 -8.04 -23.02
N LEU A 80 2.76 -8.56 -22.21
CA LEU A 80 1.67 -7.75 -21.65
C LEU A 80 2.23 -6.69 -20.69
N ASN A 81 3.17 -7.08 -19.84
CA ASN A 81 3.85 -6.20 -18.90
C ASN A 81 4.59 -5.07 -19.60
N GLU A 82 5.34 -5.39 -20.66
CA GLU A 82 6.06 -4.39 -21.46
C GLU A 82 5.10 -3.42 -22.16
N LEU A 83 4.00 -3.94 -22.73
CA LEU A 83 3.01 -3.10 -23.43
C LEU A 83 2.24 -2.21 -22.48
N ALA A 84 1.92 -2.70 -21.29
CA ALA A 84 1.34 -1.87 -20.23
C ALA A 84 2.31 -0.76 -19.80
N THR A 85 3.59 -1.10 -19.63
CA THR A 85 4.60 -0.12 -19.22
C THR A 85 4.78 0.97 -20.28
N VAL A 86 5.07 0.58 -21.53
CA VAL A 86 5.38 1.53 -22.60
C VAL A 86 4.18 2.40 -22.98
N MET A 87 2.95 1.90 -22.85
CA MET A 87 1.75 2.69 -23.09
C MET A 87 1.53 3.75 -21.99
N PHE A 88 1.87 3.44 -20.73
CA PHE A 88 1.91 4.46 -19.69
C PHE A 88 2.98 5.52 -19.96
N LEU A 89 4.19 5.12 -20.38
CA LEU A 89 5.26 6.06 -20.74
C LEU A 89 4.85 7.00 -21.87
N LYS A 90 4.14 6.48 -22.88
CA LYS A 90 3.55 7.30 -23.95
C LYS A 90 2.61 8.37 -23.38
N GLY A 91 1.71 7.98 -22.46
CA GLY A 91 0.83 8.93 -21.80
C GLY A 91 1.59 10.02 -21.05
N GLU A 92 2.62 9.66 -20.28
CA GLU A 92 3.46 10.63 -19.58
C GLU A 92 4.22 11.57 -20.52
N ALA A 93 4.79 11.06 -21.61
CA ALA A 93 5.49 11.86 -22.61
C ALA A 93 4.56 12.88 -23.28
N LEU A 94 3.36 12.44 -23.72
CA LEU A 94 2.36 13.32 -24.33
C LEU A 94 1.87 14.37 -23.34
N ARG A 95 1.63 14.00 -22.08
CA ARG A 95 1.25 14.92 -21.01
C ARG A 95 2.32 15.99 -20.79
N LYS A 96 3.60 15.60 -20.74
CA LYS A 96 4.73 16.52 -20.58
C LYS A 96 4.96 17.41 -21.80
N LYS A 97 4.59 16.96 -23.00
CA LYS A 97 4.57 17.75 -24.24
C LYS A 97 3.41 18.75 -24.29
N GLY A 98 2.42 18.63 -23.41
CA GLY A 98 1.20 19.45 -23.40
C GLY A 98 0.06 18.88 -24.25
N ASP A 99 0.22 17.70 -24.83
CA ASP A 99 -0.83 16.99 -25.56
C ASP A 99 -1.71 16.18 -24.59
N THR A 100 -2.70 16.87 -24.02
CA THR A 100 -3.60 16.28 -23.03
C THR A 100 -4.51 15.22 -23.63
N ASP A 101 -5.04 15.43 -24.84
CA ASP A 101 -5.93 14.48 -25.51
C ASP A 101 -5.17 13.20 -25.90
N GLY A 102 -3.96 13.35 -26.43
CA GLY A 102 -3.08 12.22 -26.73
C GLY A 102 -2.68 11.44 -25.47
N ALA A 103 -2.40 12.14 -24.37
CA ALA A 103 -2.11 11.50 -23.08
C ALA A 103 -3.31 10.70 -22.57
N LEU A 104 -4.50 11.30 -22.54
CA LEU A 104 -5.75 10.64 -22.15
C LEU A 104 -6.01 9.42 -23.03
N ALA A 105 -5.85 9.54 -24.36
CA ALA A 105 -6.01 8.41 -25.28
C ALA A 105 -5.06 7.25 -24.93
N ALA A 106 -3.77 7.53 -24.70
CA ALA A 106 -2.81 6.51 -24.30
C ALA A 106 -3.17 5.84 -22.97
N TYR A 107 -3.58 6.63 -21.96
CA TYR A 107 -4.03 6.07 -20.68
C TYR A 107 -5.29 5.23 -20.83
N TYR A 108 -6.30 5.65 -21.61
CA TYR A 108 -7.50 4.84 -21.84
C TYR A 108 -7.19 3.57 -22.63
N THR A 109 -6.30 3.62 -23.63
CA THR A 109 -5.80 2.41 -24.32
C THR A 109 -5.15 1.45 -23.35
N LEU A 110 -4.30 1.95 -22.43
CA LEU A 110 -3.72 1.12 -21.39
C LEU A 110 -4.80 0.41 -20.55
N LEU A 111 -5.84 1.14 -20.13
CA LEU A 111 -6.93 0.58 -19.33
C LEU A 111 -7.80 -0.42 -20.09
N ALA A 112 -7.95 -0.26 -21.40
CA ALA A 112 -8.76 -1.16 -22.23
C ALA A 112 -7.99 -2.43 -22.62
N ASP A 113 -6.74 -2.27 -23.05
CA ASP A 113 -6.02 -3.33 -23.77
C ASP A 113 -4.98 -4.03 -22.91
N TYR A 114 -4.45 -3.37 -21.87
CA TYR A 114 -3.29 -3.86 -21.10
C TYR A 114 -3.48 -3.71 -19.58
N ASN A 115 -4.73 -3.71 -19.10
CA ASN A 115 -5.10 -3.43 -17.71
C ASN A 115 -4.40 -4.32 -16.67
N PHE A 116 -4.12 -5.58 -17.01
CA PHE A 116 -3.51 -6.55 -16.09
C PHE A 116 -1.98 -6.65 -16.18
N GLY A 117 -1.34 -5.82 -17.01
CA GLY A 117 0.12 -5.77 -17.08
C GLY A 117 0.74 -5.19 -15.81
N GLN A 118 1.92 -5.69 -15.46
CA GLN A 118 2.66 -5.32 -14.26
C GLN A 118 4.14 -5.09 -14.60
N CYS A 119 4.79 -4.10 -14.01
CA CYS A 119 6.21 -3.82 -14.22
C CYS A 119 7.00 -4.12 -12.95
N TRP A 120 8.10 -4.86 -13.06
CA TRP A 120 8.97 -5.10 -11.92
C TRP A 120 9.71 -3.82 -11.57
N ASP A 121 9.44 -3.28 -10.38
CA ASP A 121 10.23 -2.23 -9.80
C ASP A 121 11.49 -2.86 -9.17
N GLN A 122 12.65 -2.28 -9.46
CA GLN A 122 13.94 -2.75 -8.93
C GLN A 122 14.00 -2.79 -7.40
N LYS A 123 13.04 -2.14 -6.74
CA LYS A 123 12.88 -2.05 -5.29
C LYS A 123 12.00 -3.16 -4.70
N GLY A 124 11.61 -4.14 -5.51
CA GLY A 124 11.05 -5.40 -5.02
C GLY A 124 9.53 -5.51 -5.05
N TRP A 125 8.84 -4.70 -5.85
CA TRP A 125 7.39 -4.81 -6.05
C TRP A 125 7.01 -4.79 -7.53
N TRP A 126 5.82 -5.31 -7.85
CA TRP A 126 5.23 -5.22 -9.17
C TRP A 126 4.32 -3.99 -9.24
N TRP A 127 4.80 -2.92 -9.88
CA TRP A 127 4.01 -1.72 -10.12
C TRP A 127 2.94 -2.01 -11.18
N GLN A 128 1.75 -1.41 -11.02
CA GLN A 128 0.61 -1.58 -11.92
C GLN A 128 0.42 -0.31 -12.76
N PRO A 129 0.87 -0.27 -14.04
CA PRO A 129 0.71 0.90 -14.91
C PRO A 129 -0.73 1.38 -15.02
N ALA A 130 -1.69 0.44 -15.06
CA ALA A 130 -3.11 0.75 -15.14
C ALA A 130 -3.66 1.46 -13.89
N ALA A 131 -3.06 1.30 -12.71
CA ALA A 131 -3.43 2.09 -11.54
C ALA A 131 -2.91 3.53 -11.66
N ALA A 132 -1.65 3.68 -12.06
CA ALA A 132 -1.04 5.00 -12.27
C ALA A 132 -1.73 5.80 -13.38
N ALA A 133 -2.13 5.16 -14.49
CA ALA A 133 -2.89 5.81 -15.55
C ALA A 133 -4.25 6.33 -15.06
N ARG A 134 -4.92 5.62 -14.14
CA ARG A 134 -6.16 6.11 -13.54
C ARG A 134 -5.94 7.36 -12.70
N ASP A 135 -4.84 7.41 -11.96
CA ASP A 135 -4.46 8.62 -11.21
C ASP A 135 -4.20 9.79 -12.16
N GLN A 136 -3.52 9.57 -13.29
CA GLN A 136 -3.31 10.62 -14.30
C GLN A 136 -4.61 11.05 -14.97
N ILE A 137 -5.49 10.12 -15.33
CA ILE A 137 -6.81 10.44 -15.90
C ILE A 137 -7.62 11.30 -14.93
N ARG A 138 -7.63 10.99 -13.62
CA ARG A 138 -8.35 11.84 -12.65
C ARG A 138 -7.81 13.26 -12.57
N LYS A 139 -6.48 13.43 -12.73
CA LYS A 139 -5.83 14.75 -12.74
C LYS A 139 -6.19 15.54 -14.01
N LEU A 140 -6.17 14.87 -15.17
CA LEU A 140 -6.36 15.52 -16.48
C LEU A 140 -7.83 15.69 -16.88
N ALA A 141 -8.70 14.79 -16.43
CA ALA A 141 -10.13 14.79 -16.70
C ALA A 141 -10.93 14.45 -15.42
N PRO A 142 -11.02 15.40 -14.46
CA PRO A 142 -11.78 15.20 -13.23
C PRO A 142 -13.23 14.79 -13.51
N GLY A 143 -13.75 13.81 -12.76
CA GLY A 143 -15.11 13.29 -12.93
C GLY A 143 -15.30 12.24 -14.05
N SER A 144 -14.28 11.97 -14.87
CA SER A 144 -14.35 10.96 -15.94
C SER A 144 -14.30 9.51 -15.44
N GLN A 145 -13.92 9.29 -14.17
CA GLN A 145 -13.90 7.98 -13.53
C GLN A 145 -14.81 7.98 -12.31
N ALA A 146 -15.57 6.91 -12.15
CA ALA A 146 -16.31 6.67 -10.91
C ALA A 146 -15.34 6.59 -9.73
N GLU A 147 -15.70 7.24 -8.61
CA GLU A 147 -14.99 7.07 -7.36
C GLU A 147 -15.13 5.60 -6.92
N ILE A 148 -14.06 5.01 -6.39
CA ILE A 148 -14.13 3.64 -5.86
C ILE A 148 -14.96 3.70 -4.60
N HIS A 149 -16.21 3.29 -4.67
CA HIS A 149 -17.14 3.34 -3.56
C HIS A 149 -17.91 2.03 -3.48
N LEU A 150 -18.19 1.58 -2.26
CA LEU A 150 -19.08 0.47 -1.98
C LEU A 150 -20.26 1.03 -1.20
N ASP A 151 -21.45 0.89 -1.79
CA ASP A 151 -22.70 1.26 -1.13
C ASP A 151 -22.94 0.28 0.03
N THR A 152 -22.81 0.80 1.25
CA THR A 152 -22.83 0.01 2.49
C THR A 152 -23.58 0.80 3.55
N ASP A 153 -24.34 0.10 4.38
CA ASP A 153 -25.04 0.72 5.50
C ASP A 153 -24.04 1.37 6.48
N PRO A 154 -24.40 2.48 7.14
CA PRO A 154 -23.58 3.05 8.21
C PRO A 154 -23.26 2.01 9.29
N LEU A 155 -22.04 2.06 9.83
CA LEU A 155 -21.62 1.15 10.90
C LEU A 155 -22.62 1.11 12.05
N LYS A 156 -22.82 -0.10 12.59
CA LYS A 156 -23.57 -0.29 13.83
C LYS A 156 -22.99 0.62 14.92
N LYS A 157 -23.85 1.20 15.77
CA LYS A 157 -23.42 2.13 16.83
C LYS A 157 -22.34 1.53 17.75
N SER A 158 -22.41 0.23 18.02
CA SER A 158 -21.41 -0.50 18.82
C SER A 158 -20.02 -0.57 18.17
N LEU A 159 -19.92 -0.36 16.86
CA LEU A 159 -18.69 -0.42 16.08
C LEU A 159 -18.17 0.97 15.65
N ARG A 160 -18.84 2.06 16.05
CA ARG A 160 -18.41 3.41 15.69
C ARG A 160 -17.33 3.88 16.65
N LEU A 161 -16.23 4.38 16.08
CA LEU A 161 -15.23 5.13 16.81
C LEU A 161 -15.69 6.59 17.04
N PRO A 162 -15.07 7.36 17.94
CA PRO A 162 -15.41 8.78 18.13
C PRO A 162 -15.21 9.61 16.84
N GLY A 163 -14.30 9.17 15.98
CA GLY A 163 -14.08 9.62 14.61
C GLY A 163 -13.08 8.68 13.94
N LYS A 164 -12.94 8.74 12.63
CA LYS A 164 -12.13 7.74 11.89
C LYS A 164 -10.63 7.98 12.02
N LYS A 165 -10.19 9.24 12.02
CA LYS A 165 -8.78 9.62 12.18
C LYS A 165 -8.21 9.20 13.53
N GLY A 166 -7.26 8.27 13.52
CA GLY A 166 -6.46 7.84 14.66
C GLY A 166 -4.98 8.17 14.51
N ILE A 167 -4.14 7.74 15.44
CA ILE A 167 -2.68 7.79 15.30
C ILE A 167 -2.01 6.67 16.10
N CYS A 168 -0.81 6.27 15.69
CA CYS A 168 0.00 5.30 16.40
C CYS A 168 1.37 5.85 16.76
N PHE A 169 1.69 5.85 18.05
CA PHE A 169 3.02 6.21 18.55
C PHE A 169 3.39 5.33 19.73
N THR A 170 4.66 4.97 19.81
CA THR A 170 5.17 4.26 20.98
C THR A 170 5.11 5.20 22.18
N LEU A 171 4.80 4.66 23.36
CA LEU A 171 4.68 5.44 24.59
C LEU A 171 5.54 4.83 25.69
N ARG A 172 6.83 4.64 25.36
CA ARG A 172 7.80 4.04 26.28
C ARG A 172 8.08 4.97 27.46
N GLU A 173 8.74 4.43 28.48
CA GLU A 173 9.21 5.22 29.62
C GLU A 173 10.12 6.38 29.20
N LYS A 174 10.16 7.39 30.06
CA LYS A 174 11.03 8.57 29.93
C LYS A 174 12.48 8.17 29.65
N GLY A 175 13.10 8.83 28.67
CA GLY A 175 14.50 8.60 28.28
C GLY A 175 14.72 7.43 27.30
N LYS A 176 13.66 6.73 26.88
CA LYS A 176 13.71 5.75 25.79
C LYS A 176 13.29 6.39 24.47
N ALA A 177 13.82 5.88 23.35
CA ALA A 177 13.35 6.27 22.02
C ALA A 177 11.85 5.97 21.90
N GLY A 178 11.06 6.94 21.43
CA GLY A 178 9.60 6.81 21.40
C GLY A 178 8.97 6.83 22.79
N SER A 179 9.52 7.64 23.70
CA SER A 179 8.94 7.82 25.02
C SER A 179 7.65 8.63 24.98
N TRP A 180 6.80 8.46 25.99
CA TRP A 180 5.59 9.26 26.16
C TRP A 180 5.88 10.77 26.22
N GLN A 181 7.05 11.18 26.72
CA GLN A 181 7.43 12.60 26.78
C GLN A 181 7.54 13.23 25.39
N GLN A 182 8.00 12.45 24.42
CA GLN A 182 8.13 12.87 23.03
C GLN A 182 6.80 12.70 22.30
N ASN A 183 6.13 11.57 22.51
CA ASN A 183 5.05 11.12 21.63
C ASN A 183 3.63 11.47 22.09
N VAL A 184 3.41 11.79 23.37
CA VAL A 184 2.12 12.36 23.81
C VAL A 184 1.89 13.73 23.15
N PRO A 185 2.84 14.69 23.19
CA PRO A 185 2.66 15.97 22.47
C PRO A 185 2.46 15.79 20.97
N ARG A 186 3.14 14.83 20.33
CA ARG A 186 2.93 14.51 18.91
C ARG A 186 1.52 13.95 18.65
N THR A 187 1.01 13.11 19.54
CA THR A 187 -0.36 12.60 19.48
C THR A 187 -1.36 13.75 19.58
N GLU A 188 -1.21 14.66 20.54
CA GLU A 188 -2.08 15.83 20.68
C GLU A 188 -2.01 16.75 19.45
N ALA A 189 -0.81 16.99 18.92
CA ALA A 189 -0.59 17.88 17.79
C ALA A 189 -1.37 17.46 16.53
N VAL A 190 -1.57 16.17 16.27
CA VAL A 190 -2.33 15.71 15.10
C VAL A 190 -3.85 15.61 15.33
N GLN A 191 -4.30 15.89 16.55
CA GLN A 191 -5.71 15.89 16.97
C GLN A 191 -6.50 14.64 16.51
N PRO A 192 -6.06 13.43 16.89
CA PRO A 192 -6.73 12.19 16.54
C PRO A 192 -7.94 11.95 17.46
N TYR A 193 -8.89 11.16 17.01
CA TYR A 193 -10.03 10.73 17.83
C TYR A 193 -9.71 9.49 18.68
N TRP A 194 -8.72 8.72 18.25
CA TRP A 194 -8.25 7.53 18.95
C TRP A 194 -6.76 7.30 18.69
N ASN A 195 -6.10 6.57 19.58
CA ASN A 195 -4.70 6.19 19.41
C ASN A 195 -4.42 4.77 19.91
N TYR A 196 -3.24 4.25 19.55
CA TYR A 196 -2.67 3.05 20.17
C TYR A 196 -1.13 3.11 20.16
N SER A 197 -0.50 2.22 20.93
CA SER A 197 0.95 2.24 21.16
C SER A 197 1.62 0.87 21.11
N TRP A 198 1.07 -0.06 20.31
CA TRP A 198 1.52 -1.47 20.19
C TRP A 198 1.58 -2.26 21.51
N GLY A 199 0.91 -1.76 22.56
CA GLY A 199 0.87 -2.37 23.88
C GLY A 199 -0.54 -2.41 24.44
N MET A 200 -0.70 -3.16 25.53
CA MET A 200 -1.97 -3.31 26.24
C MET A 200 -2.23 -2.18 27.24
N GLU A 201 -1.20 -1.45 27.64
CA GLU A 201 -1.28 -0.49 28.74
C GLU A 201 -1.70 0.90 28.27
N ARG A 202 -2.78 1.41 28.85
CA ARG A 202 -3.08 2.84 28.85
C ARG A 202 -2.30 3.52 29.98
N ILE A 203 -1.25 4.28 29.64
CA ILE A 203 -0.52 5.11 30.62
C ILE A 203 -1.31 6.34 31.03
N GLU A 204 -0.99 6.93 32.19
CA GLU A 204 -1.69 8.08 32.77
C GLU A 204 -1.52 9.37 31.95
N GLN A 205 -0.37 9.52 31.28
CA GLN A 205 -0.03 10.75 30.54
C GLN A 205 -0.82 10.92 29.24
N GLN A 206 -1.53 9.88 28.78
CA GLN A 206 -2.35 10.02 27.57
C GLN A 206 -3.61 10.87 27.84
N PRO A 207 -3.98 11.78 26.92
CA PRO A 207 -5.16 12.62 27.05
C PRO A 207 -6.44 11.79 27.19
N ALA A 208 -7.38 12.25 28.02
CA ALA A 208 -8.60 11.49 28.33
C ALA A 208 -9.62 11.54 27.18
N GLU A 209 -9.60 12.61 26.41
CA GLU A 209 -10.44 12.90 25.27
C GLU A 209 -10.07 12.09 24.01
N ILE A 210 -8.83 11.57 23.95
CA ILE A 210 -8.36 10.70 22.87
C ILE A 210 -8.57 9.25 23.33
N ALA A 211 -9.42 8.51 22.60
CA ALA A 211 -9.72 7.13 22.97
C ALA A 211 -8.49 6.22 22.76
N PHE A 212 -8.14 5.42 23.78
CA PHE A 212 -7.03 4.46 23.66
C PHE A 212 -7.54 3.07 23.25
N MET A 213 -6.88 2.46 22.26
CA MET A 213 -7.12 1.08 21.85
C MET A 213 -5.93 0.19 22.23
N PRO A 214 -6.01 -0.63 23.29
CA PRO A 214 -4.96 -1.57 23.63
C PRO A 214 -4.79 -2.61 22.52
N MET A 215 -3.54 -2.99 22.28
CA MET A 215 -3.17 -4.05 21.35
C MET A 215 -2.56 -5.22 22.09
N VAL A 216 -3.05 -6.42 21.80
CA VAL A 216 -2.35 -7.66 22.17
C VAL A 216 -1.37 -7.95 21.04
N TRP A 217 -0.15 -7.39 21.13
CA TRP A 217 0.83 -7.46 20.03
C TRP A 217 1.13 -8.90 19.57
N GLY A 218 1.29 -9.83 20.51
CA GLY A 218 1.53 -11.26 20.29
C GLY A 218 1.27 -12.07 21.56
N ALA A 219 1.38 -13.39 21.49
CA ALA A 219 1.16 -14.27 22.65
C ALA A 219 2.00 -15.55 22.63
N TRP A 220 2.63 -15.88 23.76
CA TRP A 220 3.47 -17.09 23.96
C TRP A 220 3.21 -17.73 25.33
N GLY A 221 1.94 -17.96 25.65
CA GLY A 221 1.51 -18.64 26.87
C GLY A 221 0.17 -18.12 27.39
N GLN A 222 -0.77 -19.02 27.64
CA GLN A 222 -2.13 -18.62 28.08
C GLN A 222 -2.11 -17.98 29.47
N LYS A 223 -1.31 -18.49 30.41
CA LYS A 223 -1.24 -17.93 31.77
C LYS A 223 -0.67 -16.51 31.78
N SER A 224 0.41 -16.28 31.03
CA SER A 224 1.04 -14.96 30.92
C SER A 224 0.13 -13.97 30.21
N LEU A 225 -0.49 -14.36 29.09
CA LEU A 225 -1.47 -13.53 28.40
C LEU A 225 -2.66 -13.17 29.32
N GLN A 226 -3.23 -14.14 30.02
CA GLN A 226 -4.36 -13.89 30.93
C GLN A 226 -3.97 -12.92 32.05
N ALA A 227 -2.77 -13.09 32.62
CA ALA A 227 -2.26 -12.19 33.66
C ALA A 227 -2.11 -10.76 33.12
N SER A 228 -1.52 -10.58 31.93
CA SER A 228 -1.39 -9.25 31.30
C SER A 228 -2.74 -8.61 30.99
N LEU A 229 -3.69 -9.37 30.43
CA LEU A 229 -5.05 -8.88 30.16
C LEU A 229 -5.75 -8.44 31.46
N ASN A 230 -5.67 -9.25 32.52
CA ASN A 230 -6.27 -8.95 33.81
C ASN A 230 -5.63 -7.73 34.50
N ALA A 231 -4.34 -7.51 34.29
CA ALA A 231 -3.62 -6.40 34.87
C ALA A 231 -3.85 -5.09 34.10
N GLN A 232 -3.83 -5.12 32.76
CA GLN A 232 -3.71 -3.91 31.95
C GLN A 232 -4.99 -3.54 31.19
N VAL A 233 -5.80 -4.52 30.77
CA VAL A 233 -6.94 -4.29 29.86
C VAL A 233 -8.28 -4.39 30.58
N VAL A 234 -8.52 -5.47 31.33
CA VAL A 234 -9.81 -5.73 32.01
C VAL A 234 -10.22 -4.60 32.95
N PRO A 235 -9.33 -4.02 33.79
CA PRO A 235 -9.71 -2.90 34.65
C PRO A 235 -10.13 -1.66 33.85
N LYS A 236 -9.48 -1.40 32.72
CA LYS A 236 -9.76 -0.26 31.83
C LYS A 236 -11.05 -0.43 31.03
N ILE A 237 -11.41 -1.68 30.69
CA ILE A 237 -12.74 -1.98 30.15
C ILE A 237 -13.82 -1.70 31.20
N ARG A 238 -13.59 -2.14 32.45
CA ARG A 238 -14.55 -1.93 33.55
C ARG A 238 -14.76 -0.46 33.91
N SER A 239 -13.71 0.37 33.83
CA SER A 239 -13.83 1.82 34.04
C SER A 239 -14.45 2.57 32.85
N GLY A 240 -14.52 1.93 31.66
CA GLY A 240 -14.99 2.55 30.42
C GLY A 240 -13.90 3.27 29.62
N ASP A 241 -12.65 3.27 30.10
CA ASP A 241 -11.50 3.88 29.42
C ASP A 241 -11.11 3.13 28.14
N VAL A 242 -11.37 1.82 28.09
CA VAL A 242 -11.13 0.96 26.93
C VAL A 242 -12.46 0.43 26.43
N ARG A 243 -12.73 0.64 25.13
CA ARG A 243 -13.96 0.20 24.46
C ARG A 243 -13.72 -0.66 23.22
N TRP A 244 -12.47 -0.81 22.80
CA TRP A 244 -12.04 -1.59 21.63
C TRP A 244 -10.70 -2.26 21.94
N VAL A 245 -10.43 -3.41 21.32
CA VAL A 245 -9.15 -4.11 21.46
C VAL A 245 -8.63 -4.47 20.07
N LEU A 246 -7.33 -4.27 19.85
CA LEU A 246 -6.61 -4.72 18.67
C LEU A 246 -6.00 -6.10 18.91
N GLY A 247 -6.11 -6.98 17.91
CA GLY A 247 -5.47 -8.28 17.89
C GLY A 247 -3.97 -8.22 17.63
N PHE A 248 -3.40 -9.35 17.18
CA PHE A 248 -1.96 -9.52 16.98
C PHE A 248 -1.40 -8.64 15.86
N ASN A 249 -0.16 -8.18 16.04
CA ASN A 249 0.56 -7.29 15.14
C ASN A 249 1.47 -8.08 14.18
N GLU A 250 1.17 -8.03 12.89
CA GLU A 250 1.95 -8.65 11.81
C GLU A 250 2.41 -10.09 12.13
N PRO A 251 1.48 -11.00 12.53
CA PRO A 251 1.85 -12.37 12.89
C PRO A 251 2.44 -13.17 11.72
N ASP A 252 2.24 -12.68 10.49
CA ASP A 252 2.77 -13.19 9.23
C ASP A 252 4.24 -12.80 8.95
N LYS A 253 4.85 -11.97 9.82
CA LYS A 253 6.21 -11.46 9.63
C LYS A 253 7.18 -11.93 10.73
N PRO A 254 8.35 -12.50 10.38
CA PRO A 254 9.30 -13.05 11.36
C PRO A 254 9.84 -12.04 12.39
N GLU A 255 9.99 -10.77 11.99
CA GLU A 255 10.50 -9.70 12.85
C GLU A 255 9.43 -9.08 13.77
N GLN A 256 8.19 -9.57 13.68
CA GLN A 256 7.02 -9.05 14.42
C GLN A 256 6.46 -10.16 15.32
N ALA A 257 5.13 -10.28 15.46
CA ALA A 257 4.55 -11.29 16.36
C ALA A 257 4.94 -12.72 15.97
N ASN A 258 5.20 -12.97 14.68
CA ASN A 258 5.74 -14.22 14.16
C ASN A 258 5.03 -15.45 14.76
N MET A 259 3.71 -15.51 14.52
CA MET A 259 2.85 -16.53 15.12
C MET A 259 2.30 -17.40 13.99
N PRO A 260 2.41 -18.73 14.05
CA PRO A 260 1.62 -19.58 13.16
C PRO A 260 0.12 -19.33 13.36
N CYS A 261 -0.66 -19.34 12.28
CA CYS A 261 -2.11 -19.14 12.32
C CYS A 261 -2.81 -20.05 13.35
N THR A 262 -2.43 -21.34 13.39
CA THR A 262 -2.97 -22.32 14.34
C THR A 262 -2.66 -22.01 15.80
N GLU A 263 -1.51 -21.39 16.09
CA GLU A 263 -1.15 -20.95 17.44
C GLU A 263 -1.91 -19.69 17.84
N ALA A 264 -2.02 -18.70 16.94
CA ALA A 264 -2.79 -17.49 17.19
C ALA A 264 -4.25 -17.80 17.57
N LEU A 265 -4.88 -18.78 16.89
CA LEU A 265 -6.24 -19.21 17.18
C LEU A 265 -6.44 -19.78 18.60
N LYS A 266 -5.40 -20.32 19.25
CA LYS A 266 -5.51 -20.86 20.63
C LYS A 266 -5.70 -19.76 21.67
N TYR A 267 -5.26 -18.54 21.35
CA TYR A 267 -5.36 -17.38 22.24
C TYR A 267 -6.60 -16.55 21.98
N TRP A 268 -7.21 -16.67 20.80
CA TRP A 268 -8.35 -15.85 20.39
C TRP A 268 -9.54 -15.87 21.37
N PRO A 269 -9.95 -17.02 21.96
CA PRO A 269 -11.04 -17.04 22.94
C PRO A 269 -10.80 -16.15 24.16
N MET A 270 -9.53 -15.92 24.54
CA MET A 270 -9.19 -15.04 25.66
C MET A 270 -9.43 -13.57 25.33
N LEU A 271 -9.23 -13.18 24.07
CA LEU A 271 -9.51 -11.83 23.58
C LEU A 271 -11.03 -11.64 23.39
N GLU A 272 -11.74 -12.65 22.89
CA GLU A 272 -13.20 -12.60 22.78
C GLU A 272 -13.88 -12.41 24.14
N ALA A 273 -13.37 -13.06 25.18
CA ALA A 273 -13.85 -12.98 26.55
C ALA A 273 -13.77 -11.56 27.16
N LEU A 274 -13.02 -10.64 26.55
CA LEU A 274 -13.01 -9.22 26.94
C LEU A 274 -14.35 -8.52 26.63
N ASN A 275 -15.18 -9.12 25.77
CA ASN A 275 -16.55 -8.70 25.48
C ASN A 275 -16.71 -7.22 25.05
N VAL A 276 -15.67 -6.69 24.39
CA VAL A 276 -15.69 -5.40 23.68
C VAL A 276 -15.37 -5.66 22.21
N PRO A 277 -15.75 -4.76 21.27
CA PRO A 277 -15.40 -4.91 19.86
C PRO A 277 -13.92 -5.26 19.65
N LEU A 278 -13.66 -6.33 18.89
CA LEU A 278 -12.35 -6.93 18.71
C LEU A 278 -11.93 -6.86 17.24
N CYS A 279 -10.81 -6.19 16.97
CA CYS A 279 -10.20 -6.17 15.65
C CYS A 279 -9.37 -7.43 15.43
N SER A 280 -9.46 -8.02 14.23
CA SER A 280 -8.62 -9.15 13.81
C SER A 280 -7.13 -8.84 13.99
N PRO A 281 -6.26 -9.87 13.94
CA PRO A 281 -4.84 -9.63 13.71
C PRO A 281 -4.64 -8.76 12.46
N ALA A 282 -3.67 -7.86 12.51
CA ALA A 282 -3.31 -6.97 11.40
C ALA A 282 -2.06 -7.51 10.73
N CYS A 283 -2.23 -8.21 9.60
CA CYS A 283 -1.10 -8.74 8.83
C CYS A 283 -0.33 -7.64 8.10
N ALA A 284 0.97 -7.84 7.95
CA ALA A 284 1.86 -6.96 7.19
C ALA A 284 1.42 -6.86 5.72
N ASN A 285 0.91 -7.96 5.16
CA ASN A 285 0.22 -7.98 3.88
C ASN A 285 -1.02 -8.88 3.96
N PRO A 286 -2.22 -8.29 4.13
CA PRO A 286 -3.47 -9.03 4.21
C PRO A 286 -3.71 -9.97 3.03
N LEU A 287 -3.37 -9.58 1.80
CA LEU A 287 -3.63 -10.35 0.57
C LEU A 287 -2.37 -11.00 -0.02
N SER A 288 -1.43 -11.45 0.84
CA SER A 288 -0.09 -11.91 0.45
C SER A 288 0.01 -13.17 -0.43
N ASP A 289 -1.10 -13.87 -0.67
CA ASP A 289 -1.19 -15.04 -1.55
C ASP A 289 -1.61 -14.70 -2.99
N VAL A 290 -2.17 -13.51 -3.19
CA VAL A 290 -2.53 -12.98 -4.52
C VAL A 290 -1.73 -11.72 -4.86
N ASP A 291 -1.01 -11.18 -3.89
CA ASP A 291 -0.17 -10.01 -4.05
C ASP A 291 1.18 -10.15 -3.38
N ALA A 292 2.20 -9.84 -4.16
CA ALA A 292 3.58 -9.84 -3.74
C ALA A 292 4.14 -8.43 -3.47
N SER A 293 3.36 -7.40 -3.82
CA SER A 293 3.68 -6.01 -3.58
C SER A 293 3.37 -5.65 -2.13
N THR A 294 4.28 -4.88 -1.54
CA THR A 294 4.27 -4.34 -0.17
C THR A 294 4.64 -5.32 0.95
N GLN A 295 5.76 -4.99 1.60
CA GLN A 295 6.45 -5.67 2.70
C GLN A 295 7.14 -7.02 2.42
N GLY A 296 7.03 -7.60 1.22
CA GLY A 296 7.76 -8.84 0.88
C GLY A 296 7.27 -10.09 1.63
N VAL A 297 6.16 -9.98 2.36
CA VAL A 297 5.51 -11.11 3.04
C VAL A 297 4.71 -11.93 2.04
N ARG A 298 4.78 -13.26 2.17
CA ARG A 298 4.13 -14.23 1.28
C ARG A 298 3.36 -15.24 2.12
N GLY A 299 2.24 -15.69 1.59
CA GLY A 299 1.48 -16.79 2.17
C GLY A 299 0.01 -16.46 2.39
N THR A 300 -0.67 -17.36 3.08
CA THR A 300 -2.14 -17.36 3.25
C THR A 300 -2.57 -17.02 4.67
N TRP A 301 -1.66 -16.52 5.52
CA TRP A 301 -1.86 -16.42 6.97
C TRP A 301 -3.22 -15.81 7.35
N MET A 302 -3.54 -14.63 6.81
CA MET A 302 -4.77 -13.91 7.17
C MET A 302 -6.02 -14.63 6.67
N ARG A 303 -5.94 -15.21 5.46
CA ARG A 303 -7.02 -16.00 4.88
C ARG A 303 -7.31 -17.25 5.70
N ASP A 304 -6.26 -17.98 6.08
CA ASP A 304 -6.38 -19.20 6.86
C ASP A 304 -6.88 -18.91 8.28
N PHE A 305 -6.38 -17.83 8.91
CA PHE A 305 -6.83 -17.42 10.24
C PHE A 305 -8.31 -17.06 10.25
N ILE A 306 -8.75 -16.20 9.33
CA ILE A 306 -10.14 -15.74 9.28
C ILE A 306 -11.06 -16.91 8.93
N LYS A 307 -10.69 -17.76 7.96
CA LYS A 307 -11.46 -18.95 7.61
C LYS A 307 -11.65 -19.88 8.83
N LEU A 308 -10.56 -20.22 9.52
CA LEU A 308 -10.62 -21.13 10.66
C LEU A 308 -11.32 -20.51 11.87
N ALA A 309 -11.19 -19.19 12.07
CA ALA A 309 -11.92 -18.46 13.10
C ALA A 309 -13.43 -18.47 12.81
N ASP A 310 -13.83 -18.25 11.56
CA ASP A 310 -15.22 -18.29 11.11
C ASP A 310 -15.82 -19.70 11.27
N GLU A 311 -15.09 -20.75 10.90
CA GLU A 311 -15.47 -22.15 11.13
C GLU A 311 -15.67 -22.50 12.61
N ARG A 312 -14.96 -21.81 13.52
CA ARG A 312 -15.08 -21.96 14.97
C ARG A 312 -16.13 -21.05 15.60
N GLY A 313 -16.74 -20.16 14.82
CA GLY A 313 -17.67 -19.15 15.32
C GLY A 313 -17.01 -18.06 16.17
N TYR A 314 -15.70 -17.82 16.00
CA TYR A 314 -14.98 -16.77 16.70
C TYR A 314 -15.40 -15.39 16.20
N ARG A 315 -15.63 -14.48 17.13
CA ARG A 315 -15.96 -13.08 16.87
C ARG A 315 -14.74 -12.30 16.43
N MET A 316 -14.90 -11.61 15.30
CA MET A 316 -14.04 -10.55 14.80
C MET A 316 -14.96 -9.44 14.32
N ASP A 317 -14.89 -8.27 14.96
CA ASP A 317 -15.77 -7.14 14.67
C ASP A 317 -15.19 -6.21 13.59
N TYR A 318 -13.86 -6.17 13.48
CA TYR A 318 -13.13 -5.43 12.45
C TYR A 318 -12.06 -6.29 11.81
N ILE A 319 -11.66 -5.88 10.61
CA ILE A 319 -10.47 -6.39 9.93
C ILE A 319 -9.34 -5.38 10.09
N GLY A 320 -8.28 -5.79 10.78
CA GLY A 320 -7.06 -5.01 10.95
C GLY A 320 -6.23 -4.99 9.68
N VAL A 321 -5.79 -3.82 9.25
CA VAL A 321 -5.06 -3.64 7.99
C VAL A 321 -3.83 -2.79 8.19
N HIS A 322 -2.67 -3.34 7.80
CA HIS A 322 -1.46 -2.56 7.55
C HIS A 322 -1.26 -2.41 6.04
N TRP A 323 -0.81 -1.23 5.61
CA TRP A 323 -0.50 -0.99 4.20
C TRP A 323 0.64 0.01 4.02
N TYR A 324 1.71 -0.42 3.35
CA TYR A 324 2.87 0.43 3.06
C TYR A 324 3.26 0.32 1.59
N GLY A 325 2.76 1.25 0.77
CA GLY A 325 2.91 1.18 -0.68
C GLY A 325 3.36 2.49 -1.34
N GLY A 326 3.22 2.52 -2.67
CA GLY A 326 3.58 3.67 -3.49
C GLY A 326 2.49 4.75 -3.56
N PRO A 327 2.77 5.89 -4.21
CA PRO A 327 1.95 7.10 -4.16
C PRO A 327 0.67 7.07 -5.02
N SER A 328 0.10 5.88 -5.29
CA SER A 328 -1.12 5.75 -6.11
C SER A 328 -2.36 5.68 -5.22
N PRO A 329 -3.21 6.74 -5.16
CA PRO A 329 -4.46 6.68 -4.44
C PRO A 329 -5.41 5.62 -5.03
N THR A 330 -5.42 5.43 -6.35
CA THR A 330 -6.21 4.35 -6.97
C THR A 330 -5.85 2.99 -6.41
N ALA A 331 -4.55 2.67 -6.35
CA ALA A 331 -4.09 1.36 -5.89
C ALA A 331 -4.48 1.14 -4.43
N PHE A 332 -4.31 2.15 -3.57
CA PHE A 332 -4.74 2.10 -2.18
C PHE A 332 -6.24 1.83 -2.04
N LYS A 333 -7.08 2.65 -2.69
CA LYS A 333 -8.55 2.56 -2.60
C LYS A 333 -9.07 1.19 -3.06
N ARG A 334 -8.51 0.66 -4.14
CA ARG A 334 -8.84 -0.69 -4.63
C ARG A 334 -8.43 -1.77 -3.67
N ARG A 335 -7.20 -1.69 -3.13
CA ARG A 335 -6.72 -2.67 -2.17
C ARG A 335 -7.61 -2.73 -0.94
N MET A 336 -8.04 -1.59 -0.42
CA MET A 336 -8.97 -1.57 0.71
C MET A 336 -10.31 -2.25 0.35
N ALA A 337 -10.88 -1.96 -0.83
CA ALA A 337 -12.11 -2.60 -1.28
C ALA A 337 -11.96 -4.12 -1.51
N GLU A 338 -10.79 -4.57 -1.98
CA GLU A 338 -10.46 -5.99 -2.14
C GLU A 338 -10.36 -6.70 -0.79
N ILE A 339 -9.66 -6.11 0.18
CA ILE A 339 -9.52 -6.65 1.56
C ILE A 339 -10.91 -6.75 2.21
N TYR A 340 -11.71 -5.70 2.11
CA TYR A 340 -13.08 -5.68 2.65
C TYR A 340 -13.91 -6.85 2.14
N LYS A 341 -13.91 -7.08 0.81
CA LYS A 341 -14.63 -8.19 0.17
C LYS A 341 -14.05 -9.55 0.54
N ALA A 342 -12.73 -9.66 0.65
CA ALA A 342 -12.05 -10.93 0.94
C ALA A 342 -12.36 -11.48 2.34
N TYR A 343 -12.69 -10.61 3.30
CA TYR A 343 -12.81 -10.96 4.72
C TYR A 343 -14.21 -10.78 5.29
N GLY A 344 -15.20 -11.11 4.48
CA GLY A 344 -16.60 -11.21 4.89
C GLY A 344 -17.28 -9.85 5.06
N GLU A 345 -16.80 -8.82 4.37
CA GLU A 345 -17.40 -7.48 4.37
C GLU A 345 -17.51 -6.87 5.78
N ARG A 346 -16.58 -7.26 6.66
CA ARG A 346 -16.40 -6.70 7.99
C ARG A 346 -15.70 -5.34 7.89
N PRO A 347 -16.08 -4.35 8.72
CA PRO A 347 -15.48 -3.03 8.67
C PRO A 347 -13.96 -3.06 8.80
N LEU A 348 -13.28 -2.26 7.98
CA LEU A 348 -11.82 -2.14 8.07
C LEU A 348 -11.42 -1.17 9.17
N LEU A 349 -10.41 -1.58 9.96
CA LEU A 349 -9.67 -0.71 10.84
C LEU A 349 -8.22 -0.68 10.35
N ILE A 350 -7.86 0.39 9.63
CA ILE A 350 -6.55 0.53 9.00
C ILE A 350 -5.58 1.07 10.04
N THR A 351 -5.00 0.18 10.83
CA THR A 351 -4.21 0.54 12.02
C THR A 351 -2.83 1.08 11.66
N GLU A 352 -2.30 0.77 10.47
CA GLU A 352 -1.09 1.39 9.96
C GLU A 352 -1.20 1.60 8.45
N PHE A 353 -0.97 2.83 7.99
CA PHE A 353 -0.68 3.05 6.59
C PHE A 353 0.20 4.27 6.37
N ALA A 354 1.07 4.17 5.37
CA ALA A 354 1.92 5.26 4.90
C ALA A 354 2.48 4.93 3.52
N LEU A 355 3.08 5.91 2.86
CA LEU A 355 3.91 5.62 1.70
C LEU A 355 5.31 5.20 2.16
N ALA A 356 5.85 4.13 1.57
CA ALA A 356 7.17 3.63 1.93
C ALA A 356 7.96 3.14 0.70
N ASP A 357 9.23 3.50 0.68
CA ASP A 357 10.23 3.02 -0.27
C ASP A 357 11.16 2.02 0.41
N TRP A 358 10.75 0.75 0.45
CA TRP A 358 11.52 -0.33 1.08
C TRP A 358 12.87 -0.63 0.41
N GLY A 359 13.14 -0.02 -0.75
CA GLY A 359 14.42 -0.10 -1.45
C GLY A 359 15.45 0.92 -0.96
N ALA A 360 15.03 1.99 -0.30
CA ALA A 360 15.92 3.07 0.14
C ALA A 360 16.85 2.62 1.27
N LYS A 361 18.16 2.91 1.14
CA LYS A 361 19.16 2.65 2.20
C LYS A 361 19.54 3.91 2.97
N THR A 362 19.28 5.08 2.38
CA THR A 362 19.40 6.38 3.04
C THR A 362 18.18 7.26 2.73
N PRO A 363 17.87 8.28 3.55
CA PRO A 363 16.75 9.20 3.27
C PRO A 363 16.84 9.87 1.89
N GLN A 364 18.06 10.14 1.40
CA GLN A 364 18.28 10.76 0.10
C GLN A 364 17.98 9.82 -1.07
N GLN A 365 18.01 8.51 -0.85
CA GLN A 365 17.66 7.49 -1.84
C GLN A 365 16.15 7.25 -1.94
N ASN A 366 15.36 7.79 -1.00
CA ASN A 366 13.91 7.66 -1.05
C ASN A 366 13.37 8.32 -2.32
N SER A 367 12.73 7.52 -3.16
CA SER A 367 12.17 7.97 -4.43
C SER A 367 10.84 8.70 -4.29
N ILE A 368 10.12 8.45 -3.19
CA ILE A 368 8.80 9.04 -2.94
C ILE A 368 9.00 10.47 -2.45
N LYS A 369 8.44 11.44 -3.18
CA LYS A 369 8.56 12.86 -2.82
C LYS A 369 7.52 13.22 -1.76
N ARG A 370 7.81 14.23 -0.94
CA ARG A 370 6.89 14.67 0.12
C ARG A 370 5.61 15.27 -0.46
N GLU A 371 5.74 15.88 -1.62
CA GLU A 371 4.64 16.40 -2.44
C GLU A 371 3.72 15.27 -2.91
N ASP A 372 4.27 14.11 -3.28
CA ASP A 372 3.49 12.93 -3.66
C ASP A 372 2.73 12.36 -2.45
N VAL A 373 3.36 12.35 -1.26
CA VAL A 373 2.70 11.96 -0.01
C VAL A 373 1.54 12.91 0.32
N LEU A 374 1.76 14.22 0.25
CA LEU A 374 0.72 15.21 0.52
C LEU A 374 -0.45 15.07 -0.47
N ALA A 375 -0.15 14.92 -1.77
CA ALA A 375 -1.16 14.69 -2.80
C ALA A 375 -1.95 13.39 -2.56
N PHE A 376 -1.25 12.32 -2.15
CA PHE A 376 -1.89 11.06 -1.76
C PHE A 376 -2.84 11.25 -0.59
N MET A 377 -2.40 11.88 0.51
CA MET A 377 -3.24 12.14 1.68
C MET A 377 -4.48 12.97 1.34
N LYS A 378 -4.31 14.03 0.53
CA LYS A 378 -5.41 14.88 0.06
C LYS A 378 -6.50 14.12 -0.71
N ASP A 379 -6.14 13.00 -1.33
CA ASP A 379 -7.08 12.16 -2.08
C ASP A 379 -7.66 11.00 -1.24
N VAL A 380 -6.85 10.37 -0.38
CA VAL A 380 -7.28 9.16 0.35
C VAL A 380 -7.96 9.42 1.68
N LEU A 381 -7.56 10.44 2.45
CA LEU A 381 -8.17 10.69 3.77
C LEU A 381 -9.64 11.10 3.63
N PRO A 382 -10.00 12.08 2.76
CA PRO A 382 -11.40 12.43 2.57
C PRO A 382 -12.24 11.28 2.02
N TRP A 383 -11.63 10.46 1.17
CA TRP A 383 -12.27 9.25 0.66
C TRP A 383 -12.59 8.26 1.79
N MET A 384 -11.64 7.98 2.70
CA MET A 384 -11.88 7.11 3.85
C MET A 384 -12.94 7.67 4.80
N GLU A 385 -12.97 8.99 5.00
CA GLU A 385 -14.03 9.67 5.78
C GLU A 385 -15.43 9.38 5.22
N ARG A 386 -15.57 9.26 3.89
CA ARG A 386 -16.85 8.96 3.22
C ARG A 386 -17.23 7.48 3.16
N GLN A 387 -16.33 6.54 3.48
CA GLN A 387 -16.62 5.11 3.37
C GLN A 387 -17.31 4.55 4.63
N ASN A 388 -18.56 4.09 4.53
CA ASN A 388 -19.26 3.49 5.68
C ASN A 388 -18.61 2.19 6.18
N TRP A 389 -17.86 1.49 5.33
CA TRP A 389 -17.17 0.24 5.65
C TRP A 389 -15.75 0.42 6.21
N ILE A 390 -15.27 1.65 6.37
CA ILE A 390 -14.00 1.97 7.05
C ILE A 390 -14.34 2.55 8.43
N ALA A 391 -13.99 1.82 9.49
CA ALA A 391 -14.24 2.22 10.88
C ALA A 391 -13.25 3.25 11.39
N GLY A 392 -11.99 3.18 10.93
CA GLY A 392 -10.95 4.12 11.30
C GLY A 392 -9.66 3.86 10.52
N TYR A 393 -8.77 4.85 10.55
CA TYR A 393 -7.43 4.76 9.98
C TYR A 393 -6.41 5.45 10.89
N ALA A 394 -5.17 4.98 10.92
CA ALA A 394 -4.07 5.64 11.62
C ALA A 394 -2.85 5.71 10.69
N TRP A 395 -2.44 6.94 10.36
CA TRP A 395 -1.21 7.15 9.59
C TRP A 395 -0.01 6.71 10.41
N PHE A 396 0.86 5.89 9.83
CA PHE A 396 2.13 5.55 10.46
C PHE A 396 3.15 6.64 10.16
N SER A 397 3.42 7.50 11.14
CA SER A 397 4.46 8.51 11.00
C SER A 397 5.83 7.88 11.21
N PHE A 398 6.56 7.70 10.11
CA PHE A 398 8.00 7.47 10.18
C PHE A 398 8.70 8.69 10.80
N GLU A 399 9.92 8.49 11.30
CA GLU A 399 10.80 9.60 11.65
C GLU A 399 11.37 10.23 10.38
N ILE A 400 11.71 11.52 10.45
CA ILE A 400 12.17 12.31 9.31
C ILE A 400 13.49 11.80 8.70
N ASP A 401 14.24 10.99 9.45
CA ASP A 401 15.51 10.39 9.07
C ASP A 401 15.42 8.89 8.73
N ASP A 402 14.21 8.30 8.73
CA ASP A 402 14.02 6.92 8.28
C ASP A 402 14.19 6.81 6.75
N PRO A 403 15.10 5.97 6.23
CA PRO A 403 15.29 5.84 4.79
C PRO A 403 14.03 5.47 4.01
N ASN A 404 13.22 4.55 4.55
CA ASN A 404 12.08 3.98 3.85
C ASN A 404 10.90 4.94 3.84
N GLY A 405 10.73 5.73 4.91
CA GLY A 405 9.53 6.54 5.11
C GLY A 405 9.76 8.02 5.41
N THR A 406 10.98 8.56 5.25
CA THR A 406 11.30 9.99 5.49
C THR A 406 10.31 10.97 4.85
N SER A 407 9.76 10.64 3.68
CA SER A 407 8.77 11.49 2.99
C SER A 407 7.38 11.45 3.64
N SER A 408 7.08 10.39 4.38
CA SER A 408 5.83 10.14 5.11
C SER A 408 5.82 10.64 6.56
N ALA A 409 6.91 11.28 7.03
CA ALA A 409 6.97 11.84 8.37
C ALA A 409 5.95 12.98 8.56
N LEU A 410 5.14 12.89 9.62
CA LEU A 410 4.22 13.97 10.01
C LEU A 410 4.94 15.09 10.77
N PHE A 411 6.13 14.81 11.30
CA PHE A 411 6.93 15.74 12.09
C PHE A 411 8.33 15.92 11.49
N ASP A 412 8.84 17.14 11.54
CA ASP A 412 10.25 17.43 11.22
C ASP A 412 11.17 17.12 12.41
N GLY A 413 12.48 17.37 12.23
CA GLY A 413 13.50 17.10 13.26
C GLY A 413 13.35 17.95 14.52
N ASP A 414 12.64 19.09 14.44
CA ASP A 414 12.38 20.00 15.56
C ASP A 414 11.05 19.67 16.26
N GLY A 415 10.29 18.70 15.73
CA GLY A 415 8.99 18.29 16.26
C GLY A 415 7.82 19.14 15.78
N ASN A 416 8.00 19.98 14.76
CA ASN A 416 6.90 20.72 14.14
C ASN A 416 6.19 19.85 13.09
N LEU A 417 4.92 20.12 12.84
CA LEU A 417 4.16 19.43 11.79
C LEU A 417 4.70 19.78 10.39
N THR A 418 5.02 18.76 9.61
CA THR A 418 5.29 18.89 8.17
C THR A 418 4.01 19.31 7.42
N ALA A 419 4.08 19.58 6.11
CA ALA A 419 2.88 19.84 5.31
C ALA A 419 1.87 18.68 5.41
N SER A 420 2.36 17.44 5.35
CA SER A 420 1.56 16.22 5.57
C SER A 420 0.99 16.15 6.99
N GLY A 421 1.77 16.51 8.01
CA GLY A 421 1.31 16.61 9.40
C GLY A 421 0.17 17.63 9.59
N ARG A 422 0.32 18.83 9.02
CA ARG A 422 -0.72 19.88 9.05
C ARG A 422 -1.97 19.44 8.30
N PHE A 423 -1.82 18.77 7.15
CA PHE A 423 -2.97 18.24 6.43
C PHE A 423 -3.68 17.14 7.23
N TYR A 424 -2.95 16.20 7.83
CA TYR A 424 -3.53 15.17 8.69
C TYR A 424 -4.28 15.76 9.88
N GLN A 425 -3.70 16.76 10.54
CA GLN A 425 -4.34 17.50 11.64
C GLN A 425 -5.66 18.12 11.18
N SER A 426 -5.71 18.70 9.98
CA SER A 426 -6.86 19.44 9.46
C SER A 426 -8.09 18.61 9.11
N VAL A 427 -7.96 17.28 8.98
CA VAL A 427 -9.09 16.37 8.71
C VAL A 427 -9.85 16.13 10.01
N THR A 428 -11.13 16.46 10.04
CA THR A 428 -12.03 16.26 11.19
C THR A 428 -13.39 15.73 10.70
N ASN A 429 -14.24 15.30 11.63
CA ASN A 429 -15.61 14.90 11.32
C ASN A 429 -16.41 16.04 10.65
N GLU A 430 -16.15 17.29 11.03
CA GLU A 430 -16.79 18.49 10.50
C GLU A 430 -16.15 18.96 9.18
N LYS A 431 -14.87 18.63 8.98
CA LYS A 431 -14.09 18.97 7.79
C LYS A 431 -13.43 17.71 7.21
N PRO A 432 -14.21 16.77 6.65
CA PRO A 432 -13.68 15.49 6.16
C PRO A 432 -12.73 15.65 4.98
N ASP A 433 -12.85 16.74 4.21
CA ASP A 433 -11.92 17.06 3.14
C ASP A 433 -10.58 17.64 3.62
N GLY A 434 -10.46 18.01 4.91
CA GLY A 434 -9.28 18.68 5.43
C GLY A 434 -9.01 20.05 4.78
N ASP A 435 -7.87 20.66 5.10
CA ASP A 435 -7.42 21.90 4.48
C ASP A 435 -6.67 21.64 3.16
N GLN A 436 -7.45 21.66 2.08
CA GLN A 436 -6.94 21.48 0.72
C GLN A 436 -5.99 22.61 0.26
N SER A 437 -5.92 23.74 0.96
CA SER A 437 -5.02 24.85 0.62
C SER A 437 -3.55 24.62 1.04
N ILE A 438 -3.28 23.66 1.92
CA ILE A 438 -1.93 23.37 2.41
C ILE A 438 -1.03 22.96 1.24
N ALA A 439 0.03 23.74 1.00
CA ALA A 439 1.07 23.43 0.03
C ALA A 439 2.33 22.89 0.73
N PHE A 440 3.23 22.31 -0.07
CA PHE A 440 4.53 21.86 0.41
C PHE A 440 5.48 23.04 0.64
#